data_AF-A0A5A5R9Q0-F1
#
_entry.id   AF-A0A5A5R9Q0-F1
#
_cell.length_a   1.000
_cell.length_b   1.000
_cell.length_c   1.000
_cell.angle_alpha   90.00
_cell.angle_beta   90.00
_cell.angle_gamma   90.00
#
_symmetry.space_group_name_H-M   'P 1'
#
loop_
_entity.id
_entity.type
_entity.pdbx_description
1 polymer ?
#
loop_
_entity_poly.entity_id
_entity_poly.type
_entity_poly.pdbx_seq_one_letter_code
_entity_poly.pdbx_strand_id
1 'polypeptide(L)'
;MLSHFSLIDLDINITDLVIQIRREQIKKKATKQPNKKVIQWKLPDAIQAAIALYYNLKLVTRNTQDFDLNQHPFIEIPYTI
;
A
#
# COMPACT_ATOMS: atom_id res chain seq x y z
N MET A 1 -22.10 -0.31 17.67
CA MET A 1 -20.81 -0.03 18.34
C MET A 1 -19.71 0.15 17.29
N LEU A 2 -19.89 1.09 16.35
CA LEU A 2 -18.88 1.56 15.38
C LEU A 2 -19.06 3.06 15.06
N SER A 3 -20.02 3.73 15.72
CA SER A 3 -20.42 5.12 15.45
C SER A 3 -19.42 6.18 15.94
N HIS A 4 -18.30 5.76 16.54
CA HIS A 4 -17.27 6.68 17.05
C HIS A 4 -16.11 6.88 16.07
N PHE A 5 -16.04 6.10 14.99
CA PHE A 5 -15.03 6.27 13.96
C PHE A 5 -15.65 6.92 12.73
N SER A 6 -15.09 8.05 12.31
CA SER A 6 -15.37 8.60 10.99
C SER A 6 -14.94 7.58 9.95
N LEU A 7 -15.87 7.13 9.12
CA LEU A 7 -15.56 6.27 7.98
C LEU A 7 -14.91 7.13 6.89
N ILE A 8 -13.90 6.57 6.23
CA ILE A 8 -13.34 7.14 5.01
C ILE A 8 -14.07 6.49 3.85
N ASP A 9 -14.75 7.30 3.06
CA ASP A 9 -15.37 6.83 1.83
C ASP A 9 -14.30 6.55 0.78
N LEU A 10 -14.38 5.38 0.14
CA LEU A 10 -13.56 5.03 -1.01
C LEU A 10 -14.15 5.69 -2.25
N ASP A 11 -13.70 6.91 -2.54
CA ASP A 11 -14.11 7.61 -3.75
C ASP A 11 -13.47 7.01 -5.02
N ILE A 12 -13.87 7.53 -6.17
CA ILE A 12 -13.36 7.09 -7.46
C ILE A 12 -11.84 7.31 -7.57
N ASN A 13 -11.31 8.37 -6.96
CA ASN A 13 -9.88 8.70 -7.04
C ASN A 13 -9.03 7.67 -6.29
N ILE A 14 -9.45 7.28 -5.08
CA ILE A 14 -8.79 6.24 -4.30
C ILE A 14 -8.89 4.90 -5.05
N THR A 15 -10.05 4.58 -5.62
CA THR A 15 -10.27 3.35 -6.38
C THR A 15 -9.36 3.27 -7.61
N ASP A 16 -9.25 4.36 -8.37
CA ASP A 16 -8.36 4.48 -9.52
C ASP A 16 -6.88 4.35 -9.12
N LEU A 17 -6.49 4.95 -8.00
CA LEU A 17 -5.15 4.82 -7.46
C LEU A 17 -4.83 3.37 -7.05
N VAL A 18 -5.77 2.67 -6.42
CA VAL A 18 -5.64 1.23 -6.11
C VAL A 18 -5.42 0.44 -7.40
N ILE A 19 -6.23 0.69 -8.43
CA ILE A 19 -6.11 0.01 -9.73
C ILE A 19 -4.74 0.28 -10.35
N GLN A 20 -4.29 1.54 -10.34
CA GLN A 20 -2.99 1.94 -10.87
C GLN A 20 -1.84 1.22 -10.15
N ILE A 21 -1.81 1.25 -8.82
CA ILE A 21 -0.79 0.56 -8.01
C ILE A 21 -0.74 -0.93 -8.37
N ARG A 22 -1.90 -1.58 -8.44
CA ARG A 22 -2.01 -3.01 -8.75
C ARG A 22 -1.51 -3.34 -10.17
N ARG A 23 -1.84 -2.50 -11.15
CA ARG A 23 -1.36 -2.66 -12.54
C ARG A 23 0.16 -2.54 -12.62
N GLU A 24 0.76 -1.57 -11.93
CA GLU A 24 2.22 -1.40 -11.92
C GLU A 24 2.93 -2.57 -11.25
N GLN A 25 2.37 -3.14 -10.17
CA GLN A 25 2.90 -4.35 -9.55
C GLN A 25 2.87 -5.56 -10.50
N ILE A 26 1.78 -5.74 -11.26
CA ILE A 26 1.65 -6.83 -12.24
C ILE A 26 2.67 -6.65 -13.36
N LYS A 27 2.82 -5.44 -13.90
CA LYS A 27 3.84 -5.12 -14.92
C LYS A 27 5.25 -5.39 -14.41
N LYS A 28 5.59 -4.93 -13.19
CA LYS A 28 6.90 -5.15 -12.55
C LYS A 28 7.16 -6.64 -12.33
N LYS A 29 6.13 -7.43 -12.00
CA LYS A 29 6.23 -8.88 -11.87
C LYS A 29 6.44 -9.58 -13.22
N ALA A 30 5.82 -9.10 -14.29
CA ALA A 30 5.95 -9.67 -15.64
C ALA A 30 7.32 -9.38 -16.27
N THR A 31 7.95 -8.25 -15.92
CA THR A 31 9.21 -7.76 -16.51
C THR A 31 10.45 -8.07 -15.66
N LYS A 32 10.27 -8.71 -14.50
CA LYS A 32 11.39 -8.98 -13.58
C LYS A 32 12.36 -10.01 -14.15
N GLN A 33 13.64 -9.86 -13.79
CA GLN A 33 14.63 -10.91 -14.02
C GLN A 33 14.28 -12.20 -13.26
N PRO A 34 14.67 -13.38 -13.79
CA PRO A 34 14.56 -14.64 -13.07
C PRO A 34 15.15 -14.54 -11.66
N ASN A 35 14.51 -15.18 -10.68
CA ASN A 35 14.90 -15.18 -9.26
C ASN A 35 14.81 -13.84 -8.51
N LYS A 36 14.43 -12.72 -9.16
CA LYS A 36 14.14 -11.47 -8.44
C LYS A 36 12.78 -11.55 -7.76
N LYS A 37 12.73 -11.28 -6.45
CA LYS A 37 11.45 -11.10 -5.72
C LYS A 37 10.88 -9.72 -6.06
N VAL A 38 9.57 -9.68 -6.27
CA VAL A 38 8.82 -8.43 -6.46
C VAL A 38 7.71 -8.46 -5.43
N ILE A 39 7.63 -7.39 -4.64
CA ILE A 39 6.53 -7.17 -3.72
C ILE A 39 5.25 -7.01 -4.52
N GLN A 40 4.23 -7.77 -4.13
CA GLN A 40 2.92 -7.71 -4.75
C GLN A 40 1.87 -7.62 -3.63
N TRP A 41 1.42 -6.40 -3.35
CA TRP A 41 0.34 -6.17 -2.41
C TRP A 41 -0.92 -6.91 -2.85
N LYS A 42 -1.59 -7.52 -1.86
CA LYS A 42 -2.95 -8.00 -2.04
C LYS A 42 -3.90 -6.79 -2.00
N LEU A 43 -5.17 -7.01 -2.36
CA LEU A 43 -6.15 -5.92 -2.43
C LEU A 43 -6.22 -5.08 -1.13
N PRO A 44 -6.25 -5.68 0.08
CA PRO A 44 -6.30 -4.88 1.32
C PRO A 44 -5.08 -3.96 1.49
N ASP A 45 -3.88 -4.48 1.27
CA ASP A 45 -2.63 -3.70 1.41
C ASP A 45 -2.55 -2.59 0.36
N ALA A 46 -3.05 -2.85 -0.86
CA ALA A 46 -3.12 -1.84 -1.92
C ALA A 46 -4.10 -0.72 -1.59
N ILE A 47 -5.24 -1.03 -0.96
CA ILE A 47 -6.21 -0.03 -0.47
C ILE A 47 -5.55 0.82 0.62
N GLN A 48 -4.90 0.20 1.60
CA GLN A 48 -4.19 0.92 2.67
C GLN A 48 -3.12 1.86 2.13
N ALA A 49 -2.31 1.37 1.17
CA ALA A 49 -1.28 2.17 0.52
C ALA A 49 -1.89 3.34 -0.28
N ALA A 50 -2.96 3.10 -1.05
CA ALA A 50 -3.63 4.14 -1.82
C ALA A 50 -4.20 5.24 -0.94
N ILE A 51 -4.86 4.89 0.17
CA ILE A 51 -5.37 5.87 1.14
C ILE A 51 -4.22 6.70 1.71
N ALA A 52 -3.13 6.06 2.13
CA ALA A 52 -1.99 6.78 2.71
C ALA A 52 -1.36 7.73 1.70
N LEU A 53 -1.15 7.28 0.46
CA LEU A 53 -0.61 8.11 -0.61
C LEU A 53 -1.54 9.26 -1.00
N TYR A 54 -2.84 8.99 -1.15
CA TYR A 54 -3.83 9.98 -1.58
C TYR A 54 -3.99 11.12 -0.58
N TYR A 55 -4.04 10.79 0.72
CA TYR A 55 -4.17 11.77 1.80
C TYR A 55 -2.83 12.28 2.34
N ASN A 56 -1.70 11.91 1.71
CA ASN A 56 -0.35 12.24 2.16
C ASN A 56 -0.10 11.89 3.65
N LEU A 57 -0.57 10.71 4.05
CA LEU A 57 -0.41 10.15 5.38
C LEU A 57 0.74 9.14 5.40
N LYS A 58 1.20 8.80 6.61
CA LYS A 58 2.05 7.63 6.82
C LYS A 58 1.19 6.39 7.06
N LEU A 59 1.56 5.28 6.44
CA LEU A 59 0.98 3.97 6.74
C LEU A 59 1.84 3.29 7.80
N VAL A 60 1.33 3.25 9.03
CA VAL A 60 1.97 2.58 10.16
C VAL A 60 1.65 1.09 10.10
N THR A 61 2.66 0.24 9.94
CA THR A 61 2.44 -1.22 9.84
C THR A 61 3.62 -2.03 10.36
N ARG A 62 3.35 -3.21 10.89
CA ARG A 62 4.38 -4.22 11.21
C ARG A 62 4.65 -5.18 10.06
N ASN A 63 3.92 -5.06 8.94
CA ASN A 63 4.09 -5.91 7.77
C ASN A 63 5.32 -5.47 6.95
N THR A 64 6.51 -5.70 7.50
CA THR A 64 7.79 -5.38 6.85
C THR A 64 8.11 -6.30 5.66
N GLN A 65 7.42 -7.44 5.56
CA GLN A 65 7.61 -8.37 4.44
C GLN A 65 7.02 -7.82 3.15
N ASP A 66 5.83 -7.23 3.24
CA ASP A 66 5.15 -6.67 2.07
C ASP A 66 5.42 -5.17 1.90
N PHE A 67 5.91 -4.46 2.92
CA PHE A 67 6.21 -3.04 2.85
C PHE A 67 7.70 -2.76 3.11
N ASP A 68 8.49 -2.75 2.02
CA ASP A 68 9.92 -2.36 2.05
C ASP A 68 10.08 -0.84 2.22
N LEU A 69 10.72 -0.43 3.32
CA LEU A 69 10.97 0.97 3.67
C LEU A 69 11.81 1.73 2.63
N ASN A 70 12.71 1.03 1.93
CA ASN A 70 13.53 1.67 0.90
C ASN A 70 12.73 1.98 -0.37
N GLN A 71 11.67 1.21 -0.62
CA GLN A 71 10.81 1.37 -1.79
C GLN A 71 9.55 2.21 -1.47
N HIS A 72 9.19 2.33 -0.19
CA HIS A 72 7.94 2.96 0.24
C HIS A 72 8.20 3.93 1.41
N PRO A 73 8.67 5.17 1.14
CA PRO A 73 9.05 6.12 2.18
C PRO A 73 7.87 6.62 3.05
N PHE A 74 6.63 6.37 2.63
CA PHE A 74 5.42 6.69 3.40
C PHE A 74 5.11 5.63 4.49
N ILE A 75 5.93 4.58 4.62
CA ILE A 75 5.74 3.52 5.61
C ILE A 75 6.50 3.85 6.90
N GLU A 76 5.84 3.61 8.04
CA GLU A 76 6.45 3.73 9.36
C GLU A 76 6.29 2.41 10.12
N ILE A 77 7.38 1.90 10.70
CA ILE A 77 7.34 0.68 11.53
C ILE A 77 7.21 1.10 12.99
N PRO A 78 6.10 0.73 13.66
CA PRO A 78 5.89 1.14 15.04
C PRO A 78 6.84 0.39 15.99
N TYR A 79 7.12 1.00 17.15
CA TYR A 79 7.93 0.42 18.24
C TYR A 79 9.39 0.12 17.87
N THR A 80 9.96 0.91 16.95
CA THR A 80 11.40 0.95 16.73
C THR A 80 12.05 1.85 17.79
N ILE A 81 13.16 1.40 18.39
CA ILE A 81 13.93 2.10 19.43
C ILE A 81 15.14 2.75 18.79
#